data_AF-A0A348TXX5-F1
#
_entry.id   AF-A0A348TXX5-F1
#
_cell.length_a   1.000
_cell.length_b   1.000
_cell.length_c   1.000
_cell.angle_alpha   90.00
_cell.angle_beta   90.00
_cell.angle_gamma   90.00
#
_symmetry.space_group_name_H-M   'P 1'
#
loop_
_entity.id
_entity.type
_entity.pdbx_description
1 polymer ?
#
loop_
_entity_poly.entity_id
_entity_poly.type
_entity_poly.pdbx_seq_one_letter_code
_entity_poly.pdbx_strand_id
1 'polypeptide(L)'
;MSTHWPGGFAPNEEIPAVFNAYVKQNIIPERVGKIYFDYGTETLDAMYEPFQDNVNVVLEENGFVSGENWTTQKFPGAAHDEKSWAKRLHVPLIFAFGK
;
A
#
# COMPACT_ATOMS: atom_id res chain seq x y z
N MET A 1 7.38 4.99 3.61
CA MET A 1 8.19 4.65 2.42
C MET A 1 7.21 4.55 1.26
N SER A 2 7.47 5.19 0.12
CA SER A 2 6.57 5.11 -1.04
C SER A 2 6.87 3.84 -1.84
N THR A 3 5.84 3.08 -2.21
CA THR A 3 5.96 1.97 -3.16
C THR A 3 5.46 2.41 -4.53
N HIS A 4 6.06 1.86 -5.57
CA HIS A 4 5.63 2.08 -6.94
C HIS A 4 5.45 0.72 -7.61
N TRP A 5 4.31 0.09 -7.35
CA TRP A 5 4.03 -1.28 -7.78
C TRP A 5 4.22 -1.52 -9.27
N PRO A 6 3.79 -0.60 -10.18
CA PRO A 6 4.05 -0.78 -11.59
C PRO A 6 5.55 -0.73 -11.95
N GLY A 7 6.41 -0.09 -11.15
CA GLY A 7 7.83 0.08 -11.50
C GLY A 7 8.10 0.99 -12.71
N GLY A 8 7.07 1.65 -13.24
CA GLY A 8 7.14 2.56 -14.37
C GLY A 8 5.83 3.33 -14.56
N PHE A 9 5.77 4.19 -15.57
CA PHE A 9 4.60 5.07 -15.81
C PHE A 9 3.45 4.40 -16.56
N ALA A 10 3.49 3.08 -16.73
CA ALA A 10 2.44 2.29 -17.39
C ALA A 10 2.24 0.94 -16.69
N PRO A 11 1.02 0.37 -16.74
CA PRO A 11 0.76 -0.98 -16.22
C PRO A 11 1.62 -2.04 -16.91
N ASN A 12 2.16 -2.98 -16.14
CA ASN A 12 2.84 -4.18 -16.64
C ASN A 12 2.66 -5.32 -15.63
N GLU A 13 3.05 -6.53 -16.01
CA GLU A 13 2.88 -7.73 -15.17
C GLU A 13 4.18 -8.16 -14.48
N GLU A 14 5.33 -7.91 -15.11
CA GLU A 14 6.63 -8.46 -14.67
C GLU A 14 7.09 -7.87 -13.33
N ILE A 15 7.08 -6.54 -13.20
CA ILE A 15 7.56 -5.89 -11.98
C ILE A 15 6.62 -6.14 -10.79
N PRO A 16 5.29 -6.02 -10.91
CA PRO A 16 4.38 -6.40 -9.83
C PRO A 16 4.53 -7.86 -9.39
N ALA A 17 4.80 -8.79 -10.32
CA ALA A 17 5.01 -10.20 -9.97
C ALA A 17 6.25 -10.38 -9.07
N VAL A 18 7.36 -9.69 -9.39
CA VAL A 18 8.58 -9.71 -8.56
C VAL A 18 8.32 -9.12 -7.17
N PHE A 19 7.58 -8.01 -7.08
CA PHE A 19 7.22 -7.44 -5.79
C PHE A 19 6.34 -8.37 -4.97
N ASN A 20 5.32 -8.98 -5.56
CA ASN A 20 4.47 -9.95 -4.87
C ASN A 20 5.27 -11.14 -4.34
N ALA A 21 6.19 -11.68 -5.14
CA ALA A 21 7.07 -12.77 -4.70
C ALA A 21 7.95 -12.34 -3.51
N TYR A 22 8.50 -11.13 -3.54
CA TYR A 22 9.30 -10.60 -2.43
C TYR A 22 8.47 -10.42 -1.16
N VAL A 23 7.29 -9.80 -1.26
CA VAL A 23 6.38 -9.57 -0.13
C VAL A 23 6.01 -10.91 0.49
N LYS A 24 5.57 -11.88 -0.33
CA LYS A 24 5.21 -13.23 0.11
C LYS A 24 6.32 -13.90 0.90
N GLN A 25 7.58 -13.76 0.47
CA GLN A 25 8.70 -14.43 1.13
C GLN A 25 9.23 -13.71 2.36
N ASN A 26 9.06 -12.38 2.48
CA ASN A 26 9.84 -11.59 3.44
C ASN A 26 9.02 -10.77 4.44
N ILE A 27 7.76 -10.49 4.13
CA ILE A 27 6.95 -9.54 4.88
C ILE A 27 5.92 -10.32 5.69
N ILE A 28 6.24 -10.60 6.96
CA ILE A 28 5.39 -11.32 7.92
C ILE A 28 5.19 -10.50 9.19
N PRO A 29 4.03 -10.58 9.88
CA PRO A 29 3.73 -9.76 11.05
C PRO A 29 4.80 -9.79 12.14
N GLU A 30 5.41 -10.93 12.41
CA GLU A 30 6.43 -11.11 13.46
C GLU A 30 7.70 -10.31 13.17
N ARG A 31 7.97 -10.01 11.89
CA ARG A 31 9.17 -9.29 11.46
C ARG A 31 8.96 -7.79 11.31
N VAL A 32 7.79 -7.37 10.82
CA VAL A 32 7.53 -5.95 10.49
C VAL A 32 6.50 -5.28 11.41
N GLY A 33 5.75 -6.03 12.20
CA GLY A 33 4.76 -5.49 13.13
C GLY A 33 3.52 -4.98 12.41
N LYS A 34 3.53 -3.70 11.98
CA LYS A 34 2.39 -3.02 11.36
C LYS A 34 2.70 -2.47 9.97
N ILE A 35 1.73 -2.50 9.06
CA ILE A 35 1.83 -1.92 7.71
C ILE A 35 0.65 -0.99 7.44
N TYR A 36 0.93 0.20 6.92
CA TYR A 36 -0.09 1.12 6.41
C TYR A 36 0.20 1.41 4.94
N PHE A 37 -0.81 1.24 4.09
CA PHE A 37 -0.82 1.69 2.71
C PHE A 37 -1.90 2.73 2.48
N ASP A 38 -1.62 3.69 1.61
CA ASP A 38 -2.64 4.52 0.98
C ASP A 38 -2.29 4.84 -0.46
N TYR A 39 -3.32 5.15 -1.25
CA TYR A 39 -3.17 5.67 -2.60
C TYR A 39 -4.34 6.59 -2.98
N GLY A 40 -4.07 7.58 -3.83
CA GLY A 40 -5.09 8.42 -4.46
C GLY A 40 -5.76 7.74 -5.67
N THR A 41 -6.67 8.42 -6.35
CA THR A 41 -7.28 7.89 -7.60
C THR A 41 -6.95 8.71 -8.83
N GLU A 42 -6.21 9.81 -8.66
CA GLU A 42 -5.89 10.73 -9.75
C GLU A 42 -4.40 10.67 -10.10
N THR A 43 -4.07 11.12 -11.29
CA THR A 43 -2.68 11.23 -11.79
C THR A 43 -1.97 9.86 -11.79
N LEU A 44 -0.79 9.75 -11.18
CA LEU A 44 0.01 8.53 -11.16
C LEU A 44 -0.63 7.41 -10.32
N ASP A 45 -1.33 7.77 -9.24
CA ASP A 45 -1.95 6.81 -8.31
C ASP A 45 -3.17 6.11 -8.91
N ALA A 46 -3.75 6.64 -10.00
CA ALA A 46 -4.91 6.06 -10.67
C ALA A 46 -4.69 4.59 -11.11
N MET A 47 -3.44 4.18 -11.29
CA MET A 47 -3.09 2.82 -11.69
C MET A 47 -2.94 1.85 -10.51
N TYR A 48 -2.92 2.33 -9.26
CA TYR A 48 -2.43 1.55 -8.13
C TYR A 48 -3.40 0.46 -7.68
N GLU A 49 -4.71 0.67 -7.79
CA GLU A 49 -5.74 -0.22 -7.25
C GLU A 49 -5.53 -1.71 -7.59
N PRO A 50 -5.44 -2.13 -8.87
CA PRO A 50 -5.26 -3.55 -9.18
C PRO A 50 -3.95 -4.15 -8.64
N PHE A 51 -2.89 -3.36 -8.54
CA PHE A 51 -1.61 -3.83 -8.00
C PHE A 51 -1.61 -3.88 -6.48
N GLN A 52 -2.22 -2.90 -5.84
CA GLN A 52 -2.38 -2.85 -4.41
C GLN A 52 -3.27 -4.00 -3.93
N ASP A 53 -4.33 -4.35 -4.67
CA ASP A 53 -5.20 -5.48 -4.34
C ASP A 53 -4.44 -6.81 -4.35
N ASN A 54 -3.51 -7.02 -5.30
CA ASN A 54 -2.64 -8.20 -5.30
C ASN A 54 -1.75 -8.24 -4.05
N VAL A 55 -1.17 -7.09 -3.65
CA VAL A 55 -0.36 -7.00 -2.43
C VAL A 55 -1.21 -7.25 -1.18
N ASN A 56 -2.44 -6.76 -1.15
CA ASN A 56 -3.39 -6.98 -0.05
C ASN A 56 -3.63 -8.49 0.15
N VAL A 57 -3.89 -9.24 -0.93
CA VAL A 57 -4.04 -10.71 -0.88
C VAL A 57 -2.78 -11.38 -0.31
N VAL A 58 -1.59 -10.98 -0.76
CA VAL A 58 -0.33 -11.56 -0.26
C VAL A 58 -0.12 -11.25 1.23
N LEU A 59 -0.53 -10.07 1.71
CA LEU A 59 -0.46 -9.75 3.14
C LEU A 59 -1.41 -10.61 3.98
N GLU A 60 -2.64 -10.85 3.51
CA GLU A 60 -3.57 -11.77 4.18
C GLU A 60 -2.99 -13.19 4.23
N GLU A 61 -2.42 -13.69 3.12
CA GLU A 61 -1.73 -14.99 3.07
C GLU A 61 -0.56 -15.08 4.06
N ASN A 62 0.12 -13.96 4.31
CA ASN A 62 1.23 -13.86 5.26
C ASN A 62 0.79 -13.67 6.72
N GLY A 63 -0.52 -13.68 7.00
CA GLY A 63 -1.07 -13.61 8.35
C GLY A 63 -1.32 -12.19 8.88
N PHE A 64 -1.30 -11.18 8.01
CA PHE A 64 -1.78 -9.86 8.42
C PHE A 64 -3.30 -9.84 8.55
N VAL A 65 -3.78 -9.08 9.53
CA VAL A 65 -5.19 -8.86 9.83
C VAL A 65 -5.52 -7.39 9.56
N SER A 66 -6.40 -7.19 8.58
CA SER A 66 -6.87 -5.86 8.19
C SER A 66 -7.55 -5.15 9.37
N GLY A 67 -7.13 -3.92 9.64
CA GLY A 67 -7.58 -3.10 10.77
C GLY A 67 -6.77 -3.27 12.07
N GLU A 68 -6.01 -4.34 12.22
CA GLU A 68 -5.21 -4.60 13.44
C GLU A 68 -3.73 -4.28 13.23
N ASN A 69 -3.09 -5.04 12.34
CA ASN A 69 -1.67 -4.92 12.03
C ASN A 69 -1.42 -4.54 10.56
N TRP A 70 -2.46 -4.41 9.75
CA TRP A 70 -2.35 -3.81 8.44
C TRP A 70 -3.62 -3.05 8.03
N THR A 71 -3.49 -2.00 7.22
CA THR A 71 -4.63 -1.40 6.51
C THR A 71 -4.17 -0.79 5.18
N THR A 72 -5.08 -0.78 4.20
CA THR A 72 -4.91 -0.11 2.90
C THR A 72 -6.07 0.87 2.70
N GLN A 73 -5.77 2.14 2.46
CA GLN A 73 -6.78 3.19 2.32
C GLN A 73 -6.78 3.83 0.94
N LYS A 74 -7.93 3.82 0.27
CA LYS A 74 -8.15 4.52 -1.01
C LYS A 74 -8.69 5.91 -0.76
N PHE A 75 -8.11 6.92 -1.41
CA PHE A 75 -8.54 8.32 -1.30
C PHE A 75 -9.04 8.85 -2.66
N PRO A 76 -10.35 8.74 -2.95
CA PRO A 76 -10.94 9.25 -4.19
C PRO A 76 -10.67 10.74 -4.42
N GLY A 77 -10.25 11.10 -5.63
CA GLY A 77 -9.93 12.46 -6.06
C GLY A 77 -8.56 12.98 -5.58
N ALA A 78 -7.79 12.20 -4.82
CA ALA A 78 -6.45 12.59 -4.42
C ALA A 78 -5.43 12.32 -5.54
N ALA A 79 -4.53 13.27 -5.75
CA ALA A 79 -3.44 13.17 -6.71
C ALA A 79 -2.14 12.67 -6.04
N HIS A 80 -1.16 12.33 -6.88
CA HIS A 80 0.20 12.00 -6.48
C HIS A 80 1.00 13.27 -6.18
N ASP A 81 0.64 13.99 -5.11
CA ASP A 81 1.30 15.21 -4.69
C ASP A 81 1.30 15.44 -3.17
N GLU A 82 2.22 16.29 -2.70
CA GLU A 82 2.40 16.61 -1.29
C GLU A 82 1.16 17.28 -0.66
N LYS A 83 0.40 18.06 -1.44
CA LYS A 83 -0.82 18.70 -0.96
C LYS A 83 -1.89 17.67 -0.61
N SER A 84 -2.02 16.61 -1.40
CA SER A 84 -2.95 15.52 -1.17
C SER A 84 -2.51 14.65 -0.01
N TRP A 85 -1.21 14.35 0.12
CA TRP A 85 -0.65 13.59 1.24
C TRP A 85 -0.78 14.35 2.57
N ALA A 86 -0.51 15.66 2.58
CA ALA A 86 -0.60 16.49 3.79
C ALA A 86 -1.99 16.47 4.42
N LYS A 87 -3.07 16.42 3.61
CA LYS A 87 -4.45 16.36 4.10
C LYS A 87 -4.74 15.11 4.93
N ARG A 88 -4.01 14.02 4.71
CA ARG A 88 -4.26 12.70 5.30
C ARG A 88 -3.12 12.16 6.16
N LEU A 89 -2.05 12.94 6.38
CA LEU A 89 -0.88 12.54 7.18
C LEU A 89 -1.25 12.03 8.58
N HIS A 90 -2.32 12.56 9.18
CA HIS A 90 -2.79 12.13 10.49
C HIS A 90 -3.26 10.66 10.52
N VAL A 91 -3.72 10.11 9.40
CA VAL A 91 -4.26 8.74 9.32
C VAL A 91 -3.19 7.67 9.61
N PRO A 92 -2.04 7.60 8.90
CA PRO A 92 -0.99 6.64 9.22
C PRO A 92 -0.41 6.85 10.62
N LEU A 93 -0.34 8.10 11.10
CA LEU A 93 0.16 8.39 12.45
C LEU A 93 -0.76 7.83 13.54
N ILE A 94 -2.08 7.95 13.35
CA ILE A 94 -3.07 7.36 14.26
C ILE A 94 -3.03 5.83 14.18
N PHE A 95 -2.90 5.23 12.98
CA PHE A 95 -2.79 3.77 12.87
C PHE A 95 -1.54 3.21 13.57
N ALA A 96 -0.41 3.92 13.44
CA ALA A 96 0.86 3.51 14.04
C ALA A 96 0.88 3.70 15.57
N PHE A 97 0.38 4.83 16.08
CA PHE A 97 0.60 5.28 17.47
C PHE A 97 -0.67 5.56 18.27
N GLY A 98 -1.85 5.49 17.65
CA GLY A 98 -3.14 5.61 18.31
C GLY A 98 -3.32 4.52 19.35
N LYS A 99 -4.03 4.87 20.43
CA LYS A 99 -4.33 3.97 21.55
C LYS A 99 -5.51 3.05 21.23
#